data_AF-A0A7S0Y0B2-F1
#
_entry.id   AF-A0A7S0Y0B2-F1
#
_cell.length_a   1.000
_cell.length_b   1.000
_cell.length_c   1.000
_cell.angle_alpha   90.00
_cell.angle_beta   90.00
_cell.angle_gamma   90.00
#
_symmetry.space_group_name_H-M   'P 1'
#
loop_
_entity.id
_entity.type
_entity.pdbx_description
1 polymer ?
#
loop_
_entity_poly.entity_id
_entity_poly.type
_entity_poly.pdbx_seq_one_letter_code
_entity_poly.pdbx_strand_id
1 'polypeptide(L)'
;FSHKPVASGTIAQVYRAKLRPEYEMEGGVRDVAVKVRHPHVVQESYVDTTLLFEALDFIGAVLLRTSQPFDKHAFNLALQKQVDLKWEAYNLQLFASNFYGEVDIKFPQVSAGLVSDSVMIESWINGKVVQDIFTELENNFVAVERK
;
A
#
# COMPACT_ATOMS: atom_id res chain seq x y z
N PHE A 1 5.66 -6.34 20.48
CA PHE A 1 5.01 -6.47 19.16
C PHE A 1 3.57 -6.87 19.40
N SER A 2 2.58 -6.16 18.84
CA SER A 2 1.17 -6.57 18.95
C SER A 2 0.89 -7.73 18.01
N HIS A 3 0.23 -8.79 18.49
CA HIS A 3 -0.20 -9.90 17.63
C HIS A 3 -1.54 -9.64 16.93
N LYS A 4 -2.26 -8.57 17.31
CA LYS A 4 -3.49 -8.16 16.63
C LYS A 4 -3.14 -7.11 15.57
N PRO A 5 -3.52 -7.33 14.29
CA PRO A 5 -3.34 -6.33 13.25
C PRO A 5 -4.24 -5.12 13.52
N VAL A 6 -3.73 -3.93 13.19
CA VAL A 6 -4.46 -2.67 13.28
C VAL A 6 -5.13 -2.29 11.95
N ALA A 7 -4.62 -2.82 10.85
CA ALA A 7 -5.19 -2.68 9.52
C ALA A 7 -4.82 -3.88 8.64
N SER A 8 -5.59 -4.12 7.58
CA SER A 8 -5.28 -5.10 6.54
C SER A 8 -5.52 -4.46 5.18
N GLY A 9 -4.54 -4.58 4.30
CA GLY A 9 -4.66 -4.24 2.89
C GLY A 9 -4.64 -5.49 2.01
N THR A 10 -4.67 -5.27 0.69
CA THR A 10 -4.71 -6.32 -0.33
C THR A 10 -3.50 -7.26 -0.24
N ILE A 11 -2.30 -6.71 -0.05
CA ILE A 11 -1.05 -7.49 -0.10
C ILE A 11 -0.38 -7.70 1.27
N ALA A 12 -0.80 -6.97 2.30
CA ALA A 12 -0.15 -7.00 3.61
C ALA A 12 -1.11 -6.66 4.75
N GLN A 13 -0.74 -7.08 5.96
CA GLN A 13 -1.33 -6.64 7.22
C GLN A 13 -0.41 -5.65 7.93
N VAL A 14 -0.99 -4.76 8.72
CA VAL A 14 -0.24 -3.75 9.49
C VAL A 14 -0.41 -4.03 10.98
N TYR A 15 0.70 -4.01 11.70
CA TYR A 15 0.77 -4.18 13.15
C TYR A 15 1.40 -2.95 13.78
N ARG A 16 0.94 -2.55 14.97
CA ARG A 16 1.63 -1.51 15.75
C ARG A 16 2.65 -2.16 16.68
N ALA A 17 3.84 -1.60 16.76
CA ALA A 17 4.93 -2.10 17.59
C ALA A 17 5.78 -0.97 18.16
N LYS A 18 6.66 -1.35 19.10
CA LYS A 18 7.70 -0.46 19.64
C LYS A 18 9.07 -1.07 19.37
N LEU A 19 9.95 -0.32 18.71
CA LEU A 19 11.32 -0.74 18.45
C LEU A 19 12.12 -0.85 19.75
N ARG A 20 13.13 -1.72 19.78
CA ARG A 20 14.11 -1.75 20.87
C ARG A 20 15.05 -0.54 20.75
N PRO A 21 15.65 -0.05 21.85
CA PRO A 21 16.47 1.17 21.83
C PRO A 21 17.60 1.15 20.79
N GLU A 22 18.20 -0.01 20.55
CA GLU A 22 19.28 -0.20 19.59
C GLU A 22 18.86 -0.10 18.12
N TYR A 23 17.55 -0.15 17.83
CA TYR A 23 16.98 0.02 16.48
C TYR A 23 16.22 1.34 16.33
N GLU A 24 16.40 2.26 17.27
CA GLU A 24 15.75 3.57 17.25
C GLU A 24 16.01 4.31 15.93
N MET A 25 14.94 4.90 15.39
CA MET A 25 15.00 5.68 14.16
C MET A 25 15.40 7.12 14.50
N GLU A 26 15.71 7.92 13.49
CA GLU A 26 16.11 9.32 13.68
C GLU A 26 15.12 10.09 14.57
N GLY A 27 15.64 10.97 15.43
CA GLY A 27 14.82 11.77 16.33
C GLY A 27 14.18 10.99 17.49
N GLY A 28 14.67 9.78 17.80
CA GLY A 28 14.18 9.03 18.96
C GLY A 28 12.96 8.17 18.68
N VAL A 29 12.62 7.97 17.40
CA VAL A 29 11.35 7.36 17.02
C VAL A 29 11.40 5.84 17.22
N ARG A 30 10.47 5.36 18.06
CA ARG A 30 10.34 3.93 18.38
C ARG A 30 8.93 3.39 18.22
N ASP A 31 7.89 4.22 18.16
CA ASP A 31 6.52 3.78 17.87
C ASP A 31 6.35 3.64 16.35
N VAL A 32 6.01 2.43 15.91
CA VAL A 32 6.10 2.04 14.49
C VAL A 32 4.90 1.25 14.01
N ALA A 33 4.63 1.39 12.71
CA ALA A 33 3.82 0.46 11.94
C ALA A 33 4.74 -0.59 11.30
N VAL A 34 4.36 -1.86 11.42
CA VAL A 34 5.03 -3.01 10.82
C VAL A 34 4.08 -3.60 9.79
N LYS A 35 4.39 -3.42 8.51
CA LYS A 35 3.67 -4.05 7.41
C LYS A 35 4.27 -5.43 7.15
N VAL A 36 3.44 -6.45 7.11
CA VAL A 36 3.81 -7.84 6.86
C VAL A 36 2.99 -8.37 5.70
N ARG A 37 3.66 -8.78 4.63
CA ARG A 37 3.03 -9.32 3.43
C ARG A 37 2.25 -10.60 3.75
N HIS A 38 1.07 -10.75 3.16
CA HIS A 38 0.29 -11.99 3.29
C HIS A 38 1.08 -13.18 2.72
N PRO A 39 0.96 -14.37 3.30
CA PRO A 39 1.50 -15.59 2.70
C PRO A 39 0.93 -15.76 1.29
N HIS A 40 1.74 -16.31 0.38
CA HIS A 40 1.35 -16.70 -0.98
C HIS A 40 0.88 -15.60 -1.94
N VAL A 41 0.82 -14.33 -1.54
CA VAL A 41 0.29 -13.25 -2.40
C VAL A 41 1.04 -13.10 -3.73
N VAL A 42 2.33 -13.43 -3.76
CA VAL A 42 3.16 -13.40 -4.97
C VAL A 42 2.73 -14.50 -5.94
N GLN A 43 2.50 -15.71 -5.42
CA GLN A 43 2.06 -16.86 -6.20
C GLN A 43 0.63 -16.65 -6.70
N GLU A 44 -0.28 -16.20 -5.84
CA GLU A 44 -1.67 -15.90 -6.18
C GLU A 44 -1.74 -14.82 -7.27
N SER A 45 -0.98 -13.73 -7.13
CA SER A 45 -0.92 -12.67 -8.15
C SER A 45 -0.45 -13.17 -9.51
N TYR A 46 0.50 -14.11 -9.55
CA TYR A 46 0.97 -14.71 -10.80
C TYR A 46 -0.08 -15.63 -11.44
N VAL A 47 -0.78 -16.43 -10.63
CA VAL A 47 -1.88 -17.30 -11.10
C VAL A 47 -3.02 -16.44 -11.64
N ASP A 48 -3.44 -15.41 -10.91
CA ASP A 48 -4.51 -14.49 -11.32
C ASP A 48 -4.19 -13.82 -12.65
N THR A 49 -2.95 -13.32 -12.80
CA THR A 49 -2.53 -12.69 -14.04
C THR A 49 -2.51 -13.70 -15.19
N THR A 50 -2.09 -14.94 -14.94
CA THR A 50 -2.09 -15.98 -15.97
C THR A 50 -3.51 -16.29 -16.44
N LEU A 51 -4.42 -16.56 -15.51
CA LEU A 51 -5.82 -16.84 -15.80
C LEU A 51 -6.51 -15.69 -16.52
N LEU A 52 -6.25 -14.45 -16.10
CA LEU A 52 -6.81 -13.25 -16.74
C LEU A 52 -6.40 -13.16 -18.21
N PHE A 53 -5.12 -13.34 -18.53
CA PHE A 53 -4.64 -13.26 -19.91
C PHE A 53 -5.12 -14.45 -20.76
N GLU A 54 -5.19 -15.66 -20.20
CA GLU A 54 -5.76 -16.82 -20.91
C GLU A 54 -7.23 -16.60 -21.25
N ALA A 55 -8.02 -16.05 -20.33
CA ALA A 55 -9.42 -15.69 -20.58
C ALA A 55 -9.54 -14.61 -21.65
N LEU A 56 -8.68 -13.59 -21.63
CA LEU A 56 -8.67 -12.52 -22.62
C LEU A 56 -8.27 -13.03 -24.01
N ASP A 57 -7.28 -13.90 -24.11
CA ASP A 57 -6.87 -14.54 -25.36
C ASP A 57 -8.02 -15.40 -25.93
N PHE A 58 -8.72 -16.16 -25.08
CA PHE A 58 -9.88 -16.94 -25.48
C PHE A 58 -11.01 -16.06 -26.01
N ILE A 59 -11.37 -14.99 -25.30
CA ILE A 59 -12.42 -14.04 -25.73
C ILE A 59 -12.01 -13.33 -27.03
N GLY A 60 -10.76 -12.88 -27.12
CA GLY A 60 -10.22 -12.23 -28.32
C GLY A 60 -10.28 -13.14 -29.55
N ALA A 61 -9.87 -14.40 -29.41
CA ALA A 61 -9.86 -15.37 -30.50
C ALA A 61 -11.27 -15.84 -30.92
N VAL A 62 -12.16 -16.07 -29.95
CA VAL A 62 -13.45 -16.75 -30.20
C VAL A 62 -14.61 -15.76 -30.39
N LEU A 63 -14.68 -14.70 -29.59
CA LEU A 63 -15.84 -13.80 -29.53
C LEU A 63 -15.66 -12.51 -30.34
N LEU A 64 -14.48 -11.88 -30.25
CA LEU A 64 -14.30 -10.50 -30.70
C LEU A 64 -13.43 -10.36 -31.96
N ARG A 65 -12.61 -11.36 -32.31
CA ARG A 65 -11.58 -11.28 -33.37
C ARG A 65 -10.66 -10.06 -33.24
N THR A 66 -10.45 -9.59 -32.01
CA THR A 66 -9.59 -8.45 -31.69
C THR A 66 -8.29 -8.94 -31.06
N SER A 67 -7.18 -8.26 -31.35
CA SER A 67 -5.93 -8.46 -30.60
C SER A 67 -5.98 -7.72 -29.26
N GLN A 68 -5.45 -8.34 -28.21
CA GLN A 68 -5.22 -7.72 -26.91
C GLN A 68 -4.30 -6.49 -27.05
N PRO A 69 -4.71 -5.28 -26.61
CA PRO A 69 -3.89 -4.08 -26.74
C PRO A 69 -2.84 -3.91 -25.62
N PHE A 70 -2.76 -4.87 -24.69
CA PHE A 70 -1.93 -4.77 -23.49
C PHE A 70 -0.83 -5.83 -23.49
N ASP A 71 0.40 -5.42 -23.16
CA ASP A 71 1.53 -6.34 -22.98
C ASP A 71 1.43 -7.06 -21.62
N LYS A 72 1.31 -8.39 -21.66
CA LYS A 72 1.30 -9.27 -20.48
C LYS A 72 2.55 -9.10 -19.63
N HIS A 73 3.71 -8.90 -20.25
CA HIS A 73 4.96 -8.76 -19.51
C HIS A 73 4.99 -7.43 -18.73
N ALA A 74 4.65 -6.31 -19.38
CA ALA A 74 4.54 -5.01 -18.72
C ALA A 74 3.53 -5.03 -17.56
N PHE A 75 2.37 -5.69 -17.75
CA PHE A 75 1.37 -5.82 -16.69
C PHE A 75 1.88 -6.63 -15.49
N ASN A 76 2.51 -7.79 -15.74
CA ASN A 76 3.12 -8.60 -14.68
C ASN A 76 4.19 -7.82 -13.91
N LEU A 77 5.06 -7.08 -14.61
CA LEU A 77 6.08 -6.27 -13.97
C LEU A 77 5.49 -5.18 -13.08
N ALA A 78 4.37 -4.57 -13.51
CA ALA A 78 3.66 -3.58 -12.70
C ALA A 78 3.08 -4.18 -11.43
N LEU A 79 2.45 -5.36 -11.51
CA LEU A 79 1.91 -6.07 -10.33
C LEU A 79 3.02 -6.57 -9.39
N GLN A 80 4.13 -7.07 -9.93
CA GLN A 80 5.27 -7.50 -9.12
C GLN A 80 5.83 -6.37 -8.25
N LYS A 81 5.85 -5.14 -8.77
CA LYS A 81 6.26 -3.96 -7.99
C LYS A 81 5.30 -3.60 -6.85
N GLN A 82 4.03 -4.02 -6.92
CA GLN A 82 3.05 -3.78 -5.86
C GLN A 82 3.18 -4.78 -4.70
N VAL A 83 3.77 -5.95 -4.92
CA VAL A 83 3.95 -6.99 -3.88
C VAL A 83 5.33 -6.95 -3.20
N ASP A 84 6.23 -6.05 -3.65
CA ASP A 84 7.56 -5.85 -3.06
C ASP A 84 7.57 -4.63 -2.12
N LEU A 85 7.62 -4.91 -0.81
CA LEU A 85 7.65 -3.85 0.20
C LEU A 85 8.95 -3.05 0.21
N LYS A 86 10.05 -3.53 -0.39
CA LYS A 86 11.26 -2.71 -0.61
C LYS A 86 10.99 -1.58 -1.58
N TRP A 87 10.19 -1.85 -2.61
CA TRP A 87 9.84 -0.85 -3.60
C TRP A 87 8.89 0.19 -3.01
N GLU A 88 7.93 -0.25 -2.17
CA GLU A 88 7.08 0.66 -1.40
C GLU A 88 7.92 1.57 -0.48
N ALA A 89 8.86 0.99 0.28
CA ALA A 89 9.79 1.72 1.15
C ALA A 89 10.61 2.77 0.38
N TYR A 90 11.16 2.39 -0.78
CA TYR A 90 11.93 3.30 -1.64
C TYR A 90 11.07 4.48 -2.12
N ASN A 91 9.87 4.21 -2.64
CA ASN A 91 8.98 5.27 -3.11
C ASN A 91 8.55 6.19 -1.96
N LEU A 92 8.29 5.64 -0.77
CA LEU A 92 7.93 6.44 0.39
C LEU A 92 9.04 7.42 0.79
N GLN A 93 10.31 6.97 0.77
CA GLN A 93 11.47 7.84 1.01
C GLN A 93 11.61 8.92 -0.08
N LEU A 94 11.34 8.55 -1.35
CA LEU A 94 11.35 9.49 -2.46
C LEU A 94 10.24 10.54 -2.30
N PHE A 95 9.02 10.15 -1.91
CA PHE A 95 7.95 11.08 -1.58
C PHE A 95 8.33 12.00 -0.43
N ALA A 96 8.89 11.47 0.66
CA ALA A 96 9.35 12.31 1.77
C ALA A 96 10.37 13.37 1.32
N SER A 97 11.28 12.99 0.41
CA SER A 97 12.30 13.89 -0.14
C SER A 97 11.70 14.95 -1.08
N ASN A 98 10.78 14.54 -1.97
CA ASN A 98 10.13 15.44 -2.92
C ASN A 98 9.27 16.51 -2.25
N PHE A 99 8.75 16.22 -1.05
CA PHE A 99 7.85 17.09 -0.28
C PHE A 99 8.53 17.71 0.94
N TYR A 100 9.86 17.69 1.04
CA TYR A 100 10.60 18.15 2.22
C TYR A 100 10.28 19.60 2.66
N GLY A 101 9.88 20.47 1.72
CA GLY A 101 9.52 21.87 2.00
C GLY A 101 8.04 22.12 2.34
N GLU A 102 7.19 21.11 2.26
CA GLU A 102 5.75 21.26 2.48
C GLU A 102 5.42 21.18 3.97
N VAL A 103 4.68 22.17 4.47
CA VAL A 103 4.35 22.26 5.91
C VAL A 103 3.16 21.37 6.28
N ASP A 104 2.23 21.18 5.34
CA ASP A 104 0.97 20.48 5.57
C ASP A 104 1.01 18.98 5.23
N ILE A 105 2.13 18.51 4.66
CA ILE A 105 2.28 17.14 4.18
C ILE A 105 3.42 16.46 4.95
N LYS A 106 3.11 15.31 5.56
CA LYS A 106 4.08 14.52 6.33
C LYS A 106 4.06 13.07 5.89
N PHE A 107 5.25 12.50 5.68
CA PHE A 107 5.44 11.10 5.38
C PHE A 107 6.03 10.35 6.58
N PRO A 108 5.64 9.08 6.82
CA PRO A 108 6.32 8.19 7.74
C PRO A 108 7.80 8.02 7.39
N GLN A 109 8.64 7.90 8.41
CA GLN A 109 10.05 7.57 8.25
C GLN A 109 10.17 6.05 8.10
N VAL A 110 10.93 5.58 7.12
CA VAL A 110 11.21 4.16 6.91
C VAL A 110 12.46 3.72 7.68
N SER A 111 12.42 2.54 8.30
CA SER A 111 13.59 1.98 8.99
C SER A 111 14.51 1.25 8.02
N ALA A 112 15.58 1.91 7.55
CA ALA A 112 16.45 1.37 6.49
C ALA A 112 17.03 -0.03 6.79
N GLY A 113 17.29 -0.35 8.06
CA GLY A 113 17.82 -1.66 8.48
C GLY A 113 16.77 -2.75 8.68
N LEU A 114 15.48 -2.41 8.65
CA LEU A 114 14.36 -3.32 8.94
C LEU A 114 13.34 -3.33 7.80
N VAL A 115 13.83 -3.47 6.57
CA VAL A 115 13.02 -3.57 5.34
C VAL A 115 13.45 -4.79 4.53
N SER A 116 12.46 -5.54 4.06
CA SER A 116 12.60 -6.70 3.18
C SER A 116 11.46 -6.70 2.16
N ASP A 117 11.43 -7.70 1.27
CA ASP A 117 10.36 -7.86 0.28
C ASP A 117 8.98 -8.15 0.92
N SER A 118 9.00 -8.66 2.15
CA SER A 118 7.82 -9.20 2.86
C SER A 118 7.54 -8.50 4.19
N VAL A 119 8.46 -7.67 4.69
CA VAL A 119 8.27 -6.85 5.90
C VAL A 119 8.83 -5.44 5.68
N MET A 120 8.04 -4.43 6.04
CA MET A 120 8.47 -3.03 6.08
C MET A 120 8.10 -2.39 7.41
N ILE A 121 9.04 -1.63 7.99
CA ILE A 121 8.81 -0.86 9.23
C ILE A 121 8.89 0.63 8.93
N GLU A 122 7.86 1.36 9.35
CA GLU A 122 7.77 2.81 9.23
C GLU A 122 7.30 3.47 10.54
N SER A 123 7.58 4.75 10.73
CA SER A 123 7.14 5.47 11.93
C SER A 123 5.62 5.55 12.02
N TRP A 124 5.08 5.44 13.24
CA TRP A 124 3.66 5.57 13.46
C TRP A 124 3.23 7.04 13.30
N ILE A 125 2.23 7.29 12.46
CA ILE A 125 1.61 8.60 12.29
C ILE A 125 0.19 8.57 12.86
N ASN A 126 -0.12 9.53 13.73
CA ASN A 126 -1.46 9.71 14.26
C ASN A 126 -2.23 10.69 13.36
N GLY A 127 -3.49 10.37 13.07
CA GLY A 127 -4.38 11.22 12.28
C GLY A 127 -5.78 10.65 12.20
N LYS A 128 -6.72 11.43 11.66
CA LYS A 128 -8.03 10.92 11.23
C LYS A 128 -7.91 10.35 9.83
N VAL A 129 -8.55 9.22 9.56
CA VAL A 129 -8.62 8.69 8.19
C VAL A 129 -9.56 9.57 7.37
N VAL A 130 -9.26 9.74 6.09
CA VAL A 130 -10.02 10.60 5.17
C VAL A 130 -11.50 10.17 5.09
N GLN A 131 -11.78 8.88 5.21
CA GLN A 131 -13.15 8.35 5.22
C GLN A 131 -13.99 8.88 6.39
N ASP A 132 -13.40 9.02 7.59
CA ASP A 132 -14.10 9.56 8.75
C ASP A 132 -14.45 11.04 8.51
N ILE A 133 -13.55 11.78 7.86
CA ILE A 133 -13.77 13.19 7.50
C ILE A 133 -14.96 13.30 6.55
N PHE A 134 -15.02 12.47 5.51
CA PHE A 134 -16.15 12.47 4.58
C PHE A 134 -17.47 12.09 5.27
N THR A 135 -17.43 11.11 6.18
CA THR A 135 -18.62 10.69 6.94
C THR A 135 -19.12 11.81 7.85
N GLU A 136 -18.22 12.54 8.52
CA GLU A 136 -18.57 13.72 9.34
C GLU A 136 -19.19 14.84 8.46
N LEU A 137 -18.70 15.04 7.24
CA LEU A 137 -19.24 16.04 6.32
C LEU A 137 -20.65 15.67 5.84
N GLU A 138 -20.89 14.43 5.40
CA GLU A 138 -22.21 13.95 4.95
C GLU A 138 -23.29 14.12 6.00
N ASN A 139 -22.98 13.82 7.26
CA ASN A 139 -23.92 13.98 8.38
C ASN A 139 -24.24 15.45 8.72
N ASN A 140 -23.41 16.39 8.27
CA ASN A 140 -23.57 17.83 8.52
C ASN A 140 -24.23 18.59 7.36
N PHE A 141 -24.54 17.92 6.23
CA PHE A 141 -25.33 18.54 5.16
C PHE A 141 -26.82 18.55 5.53
N VAL A 142 -27.30 19.70 6.01
CA VAL A 142 -28.74 20.01 6.00
C VAL A 142 -29.10 20.41 4.57
N ALA A 143 -29.94 19.63 3.90
CA ALA A 143 -30.50 20.01 2.61
C ALA A 143 -31.24 21.36 2.78
N VAL A 144 -30.68 22.43 2.20
CA VAL A 144 -31.37 23.71 2.13
C VAL A 144 -32.46 23.55 1.08
N GLU A 145 -33.68 23.22 1.51
CA GLU A 145 -34.85 23.27 0.64
C GLU A 145 -35.00 24.71 0.14
N ARG A 146 -34.83 24.91 -1.17
CA ARG A 146 -35.17 26.17 -1.82
C ARG A 146 -36.70 26.29 -1.83
N LYS A 147 -37.22 27.32 -1.15
CA LYS A 147 -38.62 27.77 -1.25
C LYS A 147 -38.98 28.22 -2.65
#